data_AF-A0A397UZ70-F1
#
_entry.id   AF-A0A397UZ70-F1
#
_cell.length_a   1.000
_cell.length_b   1.000
_cell.length_c   1.000
_cell.angle_alpha   90.00
_cell.angle_beta   90.00
_cell.angle_gamma   90.00
#
_symmetry.space_group_name_H-M   'P 1'
#
loop_
_entity.id
_entity.type
_entity.pdbx_description
1 polymer ?
#
loop_
_entity_poly.entity_id
_entity_poly.type
_entity_poly.pdbx_seq_one_letter_code
_entity_poly.pdbx_strand_id
1 'polypeptide(L)'
;MKIFSQPYKLIAQYLFICLIITSTKPQQSQYKYFNYTESTLGAPPLVADIKTYDDGTLLVHIIRNDSTQSTVDCLNIQGMSLEQKLYMRIIHLNGSVKEINPNLNLHPINYCLLNSNNTEYKINKRN
;
A
#
# COMPACT_ATOMS: atom_id res chain seq x y z
N MET A 1 23.58 25.44 -53.43
CA MET A 1 22.76 24.25 -53.09
C MET A 1 23.09 23.86 -51.64
N LYS A 2 22.20 24.14 -50.67
CA LYS A 2 22.42 23.93 -49.23
C LYS A 2 22.00 22.51 -48.82
N ILE A 3 22.89 21.52 -48.97
CA ILE A 3 22.55 20.10 -48.70
C ILE A 3 23.04 19.62 -47.32
N PHE A 4 23.88 20.36 -46.61
CA PHE A 4 24.50 19.87 -45.37
C PHE A 4 23.73 20.11 -44.06
N SER A 5 22.43 20.46 -44.10
CA SER A 5 21.71 20.91 -42.89
C SER A 5 20.81 19.87 -42.19
N GLN A 6 20.62 18.69 -42.76
CA GLN A 6 19.74 17.67 -42.19
C GLN A 6 20.38 16.76 -41.12
N PRO A 7 21.66 16.34 -41.19
CA PRO A 7 22.19 15.37 -40.24
C PRO A 7 22.37 15.96 -38.84
N TYR A 8 22.72 17.26 -38.73
CA TYR A 8 22.92 17.90 -37.43
C TYR A 8 21.63 18.03 -36.62
N LYS A 9 20.48 18.22 -37.28
CA LYS A 9 19.17 18.28 -36.60
C LYS A 9 18.79 16.94 -35.99
N LEU A 10 19.03 15.85 -36.73
CA LEU A 10 18.76 14.49 -36.25
C LEU A 10 19.69 14.11 -35.09
N ILE A 11 20.98 14.47 -35.18
CA ILE A 11 21.94 14.25 -34.10
C ILE A 11 21.57 15.07 -32.86
N ALA A 12 21.21 16.34 -33.02
CA ALA A 12 20.78 17.19 -31.90
C ALA A 12 19.50 16.68 -31.23
N GLN A 13 18.52 16.22 -32.02
CA GLN A 13 17.28 15.65 -31.52
C GLN A 13 17.51 14.34 -30.76
N TYR A 14 18.39 13.47 -31.28
CA TYR A 14 18.78 12.24 -30.60
C TYR A 14 19.48 12.52 -29.26
N LEU A 15 20.43 13.46 -29.25
CA LEU A 15 21.11 13.89 -28.02
C LEU A 15 20.13 14.47 -27.01
N PHE A 16 19.14 15.25 -27.46
CA PHE A 16 18.10 15.81 -26.60
C PHE A 16 17.22 14.72 -25.96
N ILE A 17 16.85 13.68 -26.73
CA ILE A 17 16.08 12.54 -26.22
C ILE A 17 16.90 11.74 -25.18
N CYS A 18 18.17 11.47 -25.45
CA CYS A 18 19.06 10.81 -24.48
C CYS A 18 19.22 11.61 -23.18
N LEU A 19 19.26 12.94 -23.27
CA LEU A 19 19.37 13.83 -22.12
C LEU A 19 18.09 13.81 -21.27
N ILE A 20 16.91 13.68 -21.89
CA ILE A 20 15.65 13.49 -21.17
C ILE A 20 15.58 12.12 -20.48
N ILE A 21 15.98 11.03 -21.16
CA ILE A 21 15.95 9.66 -20.59
C ILE A 21 16.90 9.52 -19.39
N THR A 22 18.06 10.18 -19.45
CA THR A 22 19.03 10.17 -18.34
C THR A 22 18.66 11.10 -17.19
N SER A 23 17.83 12.14 -17.46
CA SER A 23 17.35 13.07 -16.44
C SER A 23 16.21 12.50 -15.59
N THR A 24 15.45 11.55 -16.12
CA THR A 24 14.47 10.79 -15.33
C THR A 24 15.18 9.81 -14.41
N LYS A 25 15.73 10.29 -13.30
CA LYS A 25 16.03 9.43 -12.16
C LYS A 25 14.72 8.76 -11.77
N PRO A 26 14.64 7.42 -11.70
CA PRO A 26 13.48 6.78 -11.11
C PRO A 26 13.35 7.37 -9.70
N GLN A 27 12.24 8.07 -9.45
CA GLN A 27 11.92 8.54 -8.12
C GLN A 27 11.70 7.29 -7.29
N GLN A 28 12.77 6.82 -6.66
CA GLN A 28 12.76 5.68 -5.78
C GLN A 28 11.99 6.17 -4.56
N SER A 29 10.68 5.95 -4.59
CA SER A 29 9.79 6.04 -3.44
C SER A 29 10.53 5.40 -2.27
N GLN A 30 10.77 6.19 -1.22
CA GLN A 30 11.48 5.76 -0.02
C GLN A 30 10.62 4.75 0.74
N TYR A 31 10.55 3.53 0.20
CA TYR A 31 9.94 2.40 0.85
C TYR A 31 10.85 1.98 2.00
N LYS A 32 10.30 1.98 3.21
CA LYS A 32 10.97 1.36 4.34
C LYS A 32 10.66 -0.13 4.30
N TYR A 33 11.68 -0.93 4.03
CA TYR A 33 11.61 -2.37 4.19
C TYR A 33 11.65 -2.71 5.68
N PHE A 34 10.89 -3.72 6.07
CA PHE A 34 10.85 -4.22 7.44
C PHE A 34 10.60 -5.73 7.42
N ASN A 35 10.76 -6.37 8.58
CA ASN A 35 10.34 -7.76 8.79
C ASN A 35 9.25 -7.76 9.85
N TYR A 36 8.04 -8.14 9.48
CA TYR A 36 6.90 -8.29 10.35
C TYR A 36 6.94 -9.67 11.00
N THR A 37 7.03 -9.68 12.32
CA THR A 37 6.82 -10.89 13.12
C THR A 37 5.38 -10.88 13.59
N GLU A 38 4.63 -11.94 13.31
CA GLU A 38 3.27 -12.08 13.82
C GLU A 38 3.31 -12.21 15.35
N SER A 39 2.52 -11.39 16.04
CA SER A 39 2.27 -11.53 17.47
C SER A 39 1.17 -12.56 17.69
N THR A 40 1.37 -13.50 18.61
CA THR A 40 0.32 -14.42 19.08
C THR A 40 -0.61 -13.78 20.11
N LEU A 41 -0.25 -12.60 20.63
CA LEU A 41 -1.09 -11.81 21.52
C LEU A 41 -1.90 -10.81 20.70
N GLY A 42 -3.22 -11.00 20.64
CA GLY A 42 -4.15 -10.07 20.00
C GLY A 42 -5.40 -10.75 19.43
N ALA A 43 -6.34 -9.94 18.95
CA ALA A 43 -7.45 -10.44 18.13
C ALA A 43 -6.92 -10.92 16.77
N PRO A 44 -7.46 -12.00 16.19
CA PRO A 44 -7.02 -12.47 14.90
C PRO A 44 -7.24 -11.41 13.81
N PRO A 45 -6.38 -11.36 12.78
CA PRO A 45 -6.61 -10.50 11.63
C PRO A 45 -7.90 -10.88 10.91
N LEU A 46 -8.54 -9.89 10.30
CA LEU A 46 -9.77 -10.06 9.52
C LEU A 46 -9.44 -9.92 8.04
N VAL A 47 -9.88 -10.89 7.23
CA VAL A 47 -9.81 -10.76 5.77
C VAL A 47 -11.04 -9.98 5.31
N ALA A 48 -10.82 -8.77 4.83
CA ALA A 48 -11.89 -7.89 4.36
C ALA A 48 -12.29 -8.19 2.92
N ASP A 49 -11.32 -8.61 2.10
CA ASP A 49 -11.52 -8.84 0.68
C ASP A 49 -10.39 -9.71 0.11
N ILE A 50 -10.71 -10.49 -0.92
CA ILE A 50 -9.77 -11.32 -1.66
C ILE A 50 -10.08 -11.14 -3.14
N LYS A 51 -9.08 -10.69 -3.90
CA LYS A 51 -9.15 -10.58 -5.35
C LYS A 51 -8.16 -11.52 -6.00
N THR A 52 -8.60 -12.13 -7.08
CA THR A 52 -7.76 -12.91 -7.97
C THR A 52 -7.68 -12.22 -9.32
N TYR A 53 -6.52 -12.29 -9.94
CA TYR A 53 -6.24 -11.69 -11.24
C TYR A 53 -5.85 -12.79 -12.23
N ASP A 54 -6.06 -12.54 -13.52
CA ASP A 54 -5.86 -13.52 -14.60
C ASP A 54 -4.40 -13.98 -14.76
N ASP A 55 -3.45 -13.18 -14.24
CA ASP A 55 -2.01 -13.52 -14.20
C ASP A 55 -1.66 -14.49 -13.05
N GLY A 56 -2.65 -14.95 -12.30
CA GLY A 56 -2.47 -15.80 -11.13
C GLY A 56 -2.10 -15.03 -9.85
N THR A 57 -2.09 -13.69 -9.88
CA THR A 57 -1.86 -12.87 -8.70
C THR A 57 -3.09 -12.90 -7.78
N LEU A 58 -2.85 -13.02 -6.48
CA LEU A 58 -3.87 -12.95 -5.44
C LEU A 58 -3.58 -11.76 -4.51
N LEU A 59 -4.57 -10.88 -4.35
CA LEU A 59 -4.52 -9.73 -3.45
C LEU A 59 -5.47 -9.96 -2.27
N VAL A 60 -4.92 -10.05 -1.06
CA VAL A 60 -5.69 -10.14 0.18
C VAL A 60 -5.66 -8.80 0.90
N HIS A 61 -6.83 -8.25 1.19
CA HIS A 61 -6.96 -7.11 2.09
C HIS A 61 -7.20 -7.61 3.51
N ILE A 62 -6.24 -7.33 4.39
CA ILE A 62 -6.27 -7.75 5.79
C ILE A 62 -6.41 -6.51 6.68
N ILE A 63 -7.39 -6.56 7.58
CA ILE A 63 -7.61 -5.56 8.61
C ILE A 63 -7.16 -6.13 9.96
N ARG A 64 -6.46 -5.32 10.75
CA ARG A 64 -5.97 -5.70 12.08
C ARG A 64 -6.50 -4.78 13.15
N ASN A 65 -6.77 -5.37 14.30
CA ASN A 65 -7.12 -4.65 15.52
C ASN A 65 -5.87 -3.97 16.09
N ASP A 66 -5.99 -2.71 16.46
CA ASP A 66 -5.02 -2.05 17.32
C ASP A 66 -5.47 -2.18 18.79
N SER A 67 -4.93 -3.19 19.48
CA SER A 67 -5.21 -3.39 20.90
C SER A 67 -4.62 -2.29 21.80
N THR A 68 -3.69 -1.48 21.28
CA THR A 68 -3.04 -0.39 22.01
C THR A 68 -3.75 0.95 21.82
N GLN A 69 -4.33 1.18 20.64
CA GLN A 69 -5.24 2.31 20.37
C GLN A 69 -6.69 1.96 20.68
N SER A 70 -6.93 1.50 21.91
CA SER A 70 -8.26 1.63 22.49
C SER A 70 -8.50 3.12 22.76
N THR A 71 -8.77 3.89 21.70
CA THR A 71 -9.53 5.12 21.88
C THR A 71 -10.80 4.70 22.60
N VAL A 72 -11.04 5.33 23.75
CA VAL A 72 -12.14 5.01 24.67
C VAL A 72 -13.49 4.89 23.92
N ASP A 73 -13.60 5.57 22.78
CA ASP A 73 -14.76 5.59 21.89
C ASP A 73 -15.13 4.25 21.23
N CYS A 74 -14.17 3.45 20.73
CA CYS A 74 -14.53 2.22 20.02
C CYS A 74 -15.01 1.12 20.99
N LEU A 75 -14.40 1.03 22.17
CA LEU A 75 -14.83 0.09 23.22
C LEU A 75 -16.27 0.37 23.67
N ASN A 76 -16.64 1.65 23.83
CA ASN A 76 -17.96 2.07 24.28
C ASN A 76 -19.10 1.65 23.34
N ILE A 77 -18.81 1.49 22.04
CA ILE A 77 -19.79 1.09 21.02
C ILE A 77 -19.63 -0.37 20.59
N GLN A 78 -18.93 -1.20 21.39
CA GLN A 78 -18.62 -2.60 21.05
C GLN A 78 -17.94 -2.75 19.68
N GLY A 79 -17.14 -1.75 19.32
CA GLY A 79 -16.38 -1.71 18.08
C GLY A 79 -14.91 -2.08 18.26
N MET A 80 -14.25 -2.38 17.15
CA MET A 80 -12.82 -2.64 17.04
C MET A 80 -12.10 -1.41 16.48
N SER A 81 -10.98 -1.04 17.10
CA SER A 81 -10.07 -0.02 16.60
C SER A 81 -9.16 -0.59 15.52
N LEU A 82 -8.88 0.19 14.48
CA LEU A 82 -8.05 -0.25 13.36
C LEU A 82 -6.59 0.15 13.53
N GLU A 83 -5.68 -0.73 13.12
CA GLU A 83 -4.26 -0.41 13.01
C GLU A 83 -4.03 0.76 12.05
N GLN A 84 -3.36 1.81 12.54
CA GLN A 84 -3.10 3.06 11.81
C GLN A 84 -1.90 2.96 10.85
N LYS A 85 -1.60 1.76 10.35
CA LYS A 85 -0.44 1.50 9.52
C LYS A 85 -0.84 0.70 8.30
N LEU A 86 -0.39 1.16 7.13
CA LEU A 86 -0.55 0.42 5.90
C LEU A 86 0.72 -0.39 5.65
N TYR A 87 0.56 -1.71 5.52
CA TYR A 87 1.65 -2.62 5.22
C TYR A 87 1.30 -3.42 3.97
N MET A 88 2.26 -3.53 3.06
CA MET A 88 2.17 -4.42 1.91
C MET A 88 3.19 -5.54 2.06
N ARG A 89 2.73 -6.79 1.96
CA ARG A 89 3.58 -7.97 1.91
C ARG A 89 3.41 -8.62 0.54
N ILE A 90 4.51 -8.73 -0.19
CA ILE A 90 4.56 -9.36 -1.51
C ILE A 90 5.29 -10.68 -1.35
N ILE A 91 4.59 -11.78 -1.62
CA ILE A 91 5.13 -13.13 -1.62
C ILE A 91 5.29 -13.55 -3.07
N HIS A 92 6.53 -13.78 -3.51
CA HIS A 92 6.82 -14.19 -4.87
C HIS A 92 6.75 -15.71 -4.98
N LEU A 93 6.52 -16.22 -6.19
CA LEU A 93 6.46 -17.66 -6.47
C LEU A 93 7.74 -18.42 -6.10
N ASN A 94 8.88 -17.72 -6.08
CA ASN A 94 10.17 -18.29 -5.63
C ASN A 94 10.32 -18.35 -4.09
N GLY A 95 9.27 -18.03 -3.33
CA GLY A 95 9.26 -18.01 -1.87
C GLY A 95 9.86 -16.75 -1.24
N SER A 96 10.42 -15.83 -2.02
CA SER A 96 10.95 -14.57 -1.48
C SER A 96 9.84 -13.62 -1.05
N VAL A 97 10.02 -12.99 0.11
CA VAL A 97 9.06 -12.05 0.70
C VAL A 97 9.65 -10.64 0.67
N LYS A 98 8.86 -9.68 0.22
CA LYS A 98 9.16 -8.25 0.33
C LYS A 98 8.07 -7.56 1.12
N GLU A 99 8.44 -6.85 2.16
CA GLU A 99 7.50 -6.09 2.97
C GLU A 99 7.80 -4.60 2.83
N ILE A 100 6.74 -3.82 2.61
CA ILE A 100 6.81 -2.41 2.28
C ILE A 100 5.90 -1.66 3.26
N ASN A 101 6.47 -0.71 3.98
CA ASN A 101 5.73 0.26 4.78
C ASN A 101 5.84 1.63 4.10
N PRO A 102 4.86 2.01 3.26
CA PRO A 102 4.87 3.30 2.61
C PRO A 102 4.50 4.39 3.63
N ASN A 103 5.35 5.43 3.76
CA ASN A 103 4.97 6.61 4.53
C ASN A 103 4.03 7.48 3.69
N LEU A 104 2.73 7.26 3.84
CA LEU A 104 1.70 7.90 3.02
C LEU A 104 1.13 9.19 3.62
N ASN A 105 1.64 9.66 4.78
CA ASN A 105 1.08 10.82 5.51
C ASN A 105 -0.45 10.78 5.60
N LEU A 106 -1.03 9.60 5.80
CA LEU A 106 -2.47 9.42 5.86
C LEU A 106 -3.01 10.02 7.15
N HIS A 107 -4.18 10.64 7.08
CA HIS A 107 -4.91 10.99 8.27
C HIS A 107 -5.23 9.72 9.07
N PRO A 108 -5.12 9.77 10.41
CA PRO A 108 -5.51 8.65 11.25
C PRO A 108 -6.97 8.26 10.98
N ILE A 109 -7.20 6.96 10.87
CA ILE A 109 -8.51 6.33 10.82
C ILE A 109 -9.26 6.71 12.10
N ASN A 110 -10.43 7.32 11.92
CA ASN A 110 -11.26 7.86 13.00
C ASN A 110 -12.65 7.17 13.08
N TYR A 111 -12.76 5.96 12.55
CA TYR A 111 -13.97 5.14 12.62
C TYR A 111 -13.65 3.78 13.23
N CYS A 112 -14.67 3.15 13.82
CA CYS A 112 -14.58 1.83 14.42
C CYS A 112 -15.26 0.80 13.50
N LEU A 113 -14.73 -0.42 13.47
CA LEU A 113 -15.47 -1.55 12.91
C LEU A 113 -16.44 -2.06 13.97
N LEU A 114 -17.74 -1.97 13.70
CA LEU A 114 -18.74 -2.45 14.64
C LEU A 114 -18.80 -3.97 14.62
N ASN A 115 -18.75 -4.57 15.81
CA ASN A 115 -19.06 -5.98 15.98
C ASN A 115 -20.59 -6.13 15.97
N SER A 116 -21.20 -6.24 14.78
CA SER A 116 -22.60 -6.65 14.68
C SER A 116 -22.67 -8.09 15.16
N ASN A 117 -23.39 -8.34 16.25
CA ASN A 117 -23.64 -9.67 16.81
C ASN A 117 -23.86 -10.72 15.70
N ASN A 118 -22.77 -11.42 15.39
CA ASN A 118 -22.63 -12.56 14.48
C ASN A 118 -23.06 -12.33 13.02
N THR A 119 -22.13 -11.85 12.18
CA THR A 119 -21.62 -12.51 10.94
C THR A 119 -20.98 -11.52 9.95
N GLU A 120 -21.11 -10.20 10.14
CA GLU A 120 -20.63 -9.23 9.16
C GLU A 120 -20.21 -7.90 9.81
N TYR A 121 -18.99 -7.44 9.53
CA TYR A 121 -18.51 -6.12 9.97
C TYR A 121 -19.12 -5.04 9.06
N LYS A 122 -19.84 -4.08 9.64
CA LYS A 122 -20.37 -2.92 8.91
C LYS A 122 -19.53 -1.68 9.21
N ILE A 123 -19.09 -0.98 8.16
CA ILE A 123 -18.41 0.32 8.28
C ILE A 123 -19.48 1.38 8.53
N ASN A 124 -19.55 1.89 9.76
CA ASN A 124 -20.40 3.04 10.06
C ASN A 124 -19.56 4.32 10.04
N LYS A 125 -19.88 5.23 9.11
CA LYS A 125 -19.41 6.62 9.18
C LYS A 125 -20.22 7.35 10.24
N ARG A 126 -19.55 7.98 11.22
CA ARG A 126 -20.19 9.01 12.04
C ARG A 126 -20.48 10.22 11.12
N ASN A 127 -21.74 10.64 11.07
CA ASN A 127 -22.13 11.93 10.50
C ASN A 127 -21.56 13.06 11.34
#